data_AF-A0A525D0R8-F1
#
_entry.id   AF-A0A525D0R8-F1
#
_cell.length_a   1.000
_cell.length_b   1.000
_cell.length_c   1.000
_cell.angle_alpha   90.00
_cell.angle_beta   90.00
_cell.angle_gamma   90.00
#
_symmetry.space_group_name_H-M   'P 1'
#
loop_
_entity.id
_entity.type
_entity.pdbx_description
1 polymer ?
#
loop_
_entity_poly.entity_id
_entity_poly.type
_entity_poly.pdbx_seq_one_letter_code
_entity_poly.pdbx_strand_id
1 'polypeptide(L)'
;MTDSFDTPQNFPYGLAFDGTHLWVMGQVDTTVYKIDTSGSVVDSFAFPGYISPGDLAFDGTHLWAASTHQEKIHQVSTSGVLIQTINAPGDTTSGLACDGRYLWITSNEASGYTVYKIDRSGNVITSFASPGGGFKGLTFDGRYLWHVDATKHMLYKFDREGTVHGIYELPLEGEQIGPRGLATDGTSLWYSNYYDNKIYRIALPQAVTVGEQERRTINFKITDSQSVTLSSLSIANDTNHAFQLENDTCSGQTLHGPDACSFDILFSSASPGTFTADLLLPLFLPGLHTITAQLECTAEESVLLGHPGGLPWVQLLLLCQ
;
A
#
# COMPACT_ATOMS: atom_id res chain seq x y z
N MET A 1 -10.14 -1.46 -10.40
CA MET A 1 -11.51 -1.05 -10.07
C MET A 1 -11.57 -1.03 -8.55
N THR A 2 -11.87 0.13 -7.96
CA THR A 2 -11.90 0.29 -6.50
C THR A 2 -13.26 -0.20 -6.02
N ASP A 3 -13.28 -1.23 -5.18
CA ASP A 3 -14.51 -1.68 -4.50
C ASP A 3 -14.59 -0.97 -3.14
N SER A 4 -15.79 -0.74 -2.62
CA SER A 4 -15.95 -0.07 -1.32
C SER A 4 -17.23 -0.49 -0.58
N PHE A 5 -17.18 -0.42 0.74
CA PHE A 5 -18.33 -0.63 1.61
C PHE A 5 -18.30 0.32 2.81
N ASP A 6 -19.47 0.54 3.41
CA ASP A 6 -19.62 1.39 4.58
C ASP A 6 -19.01 0.73 5.82
N THR A 7 -18.34 1.52 6.65
CA THR A 7 -17.81 1.06 7.93
C THR A 7 -18.91 1.00 8.99
N PRO A 8 -18.80 0.12 10.00
CA PRO A 8 -19.78 0.03 11.08
C PRO A 8 -19.77 1.24 12.05
N GLN A 9 -18.87 2.20 11.87
CA GLN A 9 -18.68 3.35 12.75
C GLN A 9 -18.22 4.60 11.99
N ASN A 10 -18.53 5.77 12.52
CA ASN A 10 -18.08 7.02 11.91
C ASN A 10 -16.60 7.31 12.20
N PHE A 11 -15.96 8.02 11.27
CA PHE A 11 -14.56 8.43 11.35
C PHE A 11 -13.62 7.23 11.57
N PRO A 12 -13.57 6.27 10.62
CA PRO A 12 -12.69 5.11 10.76
C PRO A 12 -11.22 5.55 10.73
N TYR A 13 -10.43 5.04 11.67
CA TYR A 13 -9.00 5.24 11.78
C TYR A 13 -8.28 3.97 11.36
N GLY A 14 -7.89 3.12 12.31
CA GLY A 14 -6.98 2.02 12.05
C GLY A 14 -7.64 0.83 11.36
N LEU A 15 -6.84 0.14 10.54
CA LEU A 15 -7.21 -1.10 9.87
C LEU A 15 -6.13 -2.15 10.05
N ALA A 16 -6.52 -3.38 10.36
CA ALA A 16 -5.64 -4.54 10.30
C ALA A 16 -6.34 -5.72 9.62
N PHE A 17 -5.58 -6.61 9.00
CA PHE A 17 -6.11 -7.86 8.44
C PHE A 17 -5.55 -9.05 9.23
N ASP A 18 -6.42 -9.99 9.65
CA ASP A 18 -6.02 -11.14 10.47
C ASP A 18 -5.71 -12.41 9.69
N GLY A 19 -5.69 -12.33 8.36
CA GLY A 19 -5.60 -13.47 7.46
C GLY A 19 -6.97 -13.93 6.93
N THR A 20 -8.07 -13.43 7.49
CA THR A 20 -9.44 -13.74 7.00
C THR A 20 -10.38 -12.55 7.06
N HIS A 21 -10.26 -11.70 8.08
CA HIS A 21 -11.15 -10.59 8.38
C HIS A 21 -10.37 -9.29 8.54
N LEU A 22 -11.06 -8.18 8.31
CA LEU A 22 -10.56 -6.86 8.65
C LEU A 22 -10.96 -6.51 10.09
N TRP A 23 -10.10 -5.79 10.76
CA TRP A 23 -10.34 -5.18 12.06
C TRP A 23 -10.30 -3.67 11.89
N VAL A 24 -11.34 -2.98 12.36
CA VAL A 24 -11.48 -1.53 12.21
C VAL A 24 -11.77 -0.86 13.54
N MET A 25 -11.08 0.26 13.80
CA MET A 25 -11.30 1.11 14.97
C MET A 25 -11.51 2.56 14.52
N GLY A 26 -12.50 3.23 15.10
CA GLY A 26 -12.91 4.59 14.76
C GLY A 26 -12.84 5.52 15.95
N GLN A 27 -13.10 6.81 15.71
CA GLN A 27 -12.92 7.85 16.72
C GLN A 27 -14.05 7.91 17.76
N VAL A 28 -15.28 7.53 17.40
CA VAL A 28 -16.47 7.90 18.18
C VAL A 28 -16.72 6.99 19.37
N ASP A 29 -16.86 5.68 19.14
CA ASP A 29 -17.23 4.72 20.19
C ASP A 29 -16.05 3.89 20.71
N THR A 30 -14.85 4.07 20.12
CA THR A 30 -13.63 3.30 20.40
C THR A 30 -13.84 1.78 20.37
N THR A 31 -14.88 1.31 19.67
CA THR A 31 -15.13 -0.12 19.50
C THR A 31 -14.23 -0.64 18.39
N VAL A 32 -13.65 -1.82 18.63
CA VAL A 32 -12.92 -2.54 17.60
C VAL A 32 -13.90 -3.53 16.98
N TYR A 33 -14.22 -3.33 15.71
CA TYR A 33 -15.09 -4.20 14.95
C TYR A 33 -14.26 -5.17 14.12
N LYS A 34 -14.63 -6.44 14.14
CA LYS A 34 -14.18 -7.46 13.20
C LYS A 34 -15.21 -7.57 12.08
N ILE A 35 -14.79 -7.37 10.84
CA ILE A 35 -15.65 -7.39 9.66
C ILE A 35 -15.12 -8.34 8.61
N ASP A 36 -16.00 -8.97 7.84
CA ASP A 36 -15.59 -9.71 6.65
C ASP A 36 -15.22 -8.76 5.50
N THR A 37 -14.70 -9.30 4.41
CA THR A 37 -14.26 -8.51 3.24
C THR A 37 -15.42 -7.93 2.41
N SER A 38 -16.67 -8.19 2.80
CA SER A 38 -17.88 -7.54 2.27
C SER A 38 -18.39 -6.39 3.15
N GLY A 39 -17.78 -6.18 4.32
CA GLY A 39 -18.16 -5.15 5.29
C GLY A 39 -19.14 -5.60 6.37
N SER A 40 -19.53 -6.89 6.41
CA SER A 40 -20.44 -7.38 7.44
C SER A 40 -19.70 -7.57 8.76
N VAL A 41 -20.30 -7.09 9.86
CA VAL A 41 -19.74 -7.27 11.22
C VAL A 41 -19.86 -8.73 11.63
N VAL A 42 -18.73 -9.33 11.97
CA VAL A 42 -18.60 -10.72 12.44
C VAL A 42 -18.48 -10.78 13.96
N ASP A 43 -17.78 -9.82 14.55
CA ASP A 43 -17.59 -9.71 16.01
C ASP A 43 -17.21 -8.28 16.38
N SER A 44 -17.28 -7.92 17.66
CA SER A 44 -16.75 -6.65 18.15
C SER A 44 -16.47 -6.68 19.65
N PHE A 45 -15.59 -5.77 20.07
CA PHE A 45 -15.36 -5.51 21.49
C PHE A 45 -15.07 -4.03 21.74
N ALA A 46 -15.48 -3.53 22.91
CA ALA A 46 -15.08 -2.20 23.36
C ALA A 46 -13.58 -2.20 23.69
N PHE A 47 -12.84 -1.21 23.19
CA PHE A 47 -11.41 -1.12 23.49
C PHE A 47 -11.16 -1.06 25.01
N PRO A 48 -10.20 -1.83 25.55
CA PRO A 48 -9.94 -1.83 26.98
C PRO A 48 -9.27 -0.53 27.43
N GLY A 49 -10.06 0.38 28.01
CA GLY A 49 -9.56 1.63 28.58
C GLY A 49 -9.66 2.82 27.63
N TYR A 50 -8.81 3.82 27.83
CA TYR A 50 -8.80 5.03 27.00
C TYR A 50 -7.77 4.93 25.88
N ILE A 51 -8.19 5.18 24.65
CA ILE A 51 -7.31 5.25 23.49
C ILE A 51 -7.57 6.54 22.71
N SER A 52 -6.49 7.12 22.17
CA SER A 52 -6.58 8.15 21.13
C SER A 52 -6.37 7.43 19.79
N PRO A 53 -7.44 7.02 19.08
CA PRO A 53 -7.32 6.05 18.00
C PRO A 53 -6.29 6.47 16.94
N GLY A 54 -5.32 5.59 16.72
CA GLY A 54 -4.39 5.60 15.59
C GLY A 54 -4.66 4.39 14.69
N ASP A 55 -3.61 3.83 14.11
CA ASP A 55 -3.71 2.64 13.27
C ASP A 55 -3.71 1.32 14.06
N LEU A 56 -4.07 0.23 13.38
CA LEU A 56 -4.07 -1.13 13.92
C LEU A 56 -3.06 -2.01 13.17
N ALA A 57 -2.44 -2.97 13.84
CA ALA A 57 -1.69 -4.05 13.22
C ALA A 57 -2.05 -5.39 13.84
N PHE A 58 -2.00 -6.46 13.05
CA PHE A 58 -2.15 -7.83 13.55
C PHE A 58 -0.78 -8.53 13.54
N ASP A 59 -0.43 -9.20 14.64
CA ASP A 59 0.86 -9.89 14.76
C ASP A 59 0.82 -11.38 14.43
N GLY A 60 -0.32 -11.88 13.98
CA GLY A 60 -0.60 -13.31 13.79
C GLY A 60 -1.38 -13.92 14.96
N THR A 61 -1.48 -13.25 16.10
CA THR A 61 -2.23 -13.71 17.29
C THR A 61 -3.06 -12.61 17.96
N HIS A 62 -2.50 -11.40 18.07
CA HIS A 62 -3.06 -10.27 18.78
C HIS A 62 -3.09 -9.02 17.90
N LEU A 63 -3.96 -8.09 18.29
CA LEU A 63 -3.98 -6.75 17.72
C LEU A 63 -3.01 -5.85 18.48
N TRP A 64 -2.38 -4.95 17.75
CA TRP A 64 -1.64 -3.82 18.27
C TRP A 64 -2.35 -2.55 17.82
N ALA A 65 -2.59 -1.64 18.76
CA ALA A 65 -3.29 -0.39 18.49
C ALA A 65 -2.39 0.79 18.88
N ALA A 66 -2.10 1.65 17.91
CA ALA A 66 -1.41 2.91 18.17
C ALA A 66 -2.37 3.90 18.84
N SER A 67 -1.88 4.58 19.88
CA SER A 67 -2.61 5.67 20.53
C SER A 67 -1.94 7.01 20.23
N THR A 68 -2.45 7.67 19.19
CA THR A 68 -1.84 8.80 18.48
C THR A 68 -1.25 9.88 19.38
N HIS A 69 -2.04 10.40 20.33
CA HIS A 69 -1.64 11.50 21.20
C HIS A 69 -1.19 11.07 22.61
N GLN A 70 -1.08 9.76 22.86
CA GLN A 70 -0.62 9.24 24.16
C GLN A 70 0.80 8.70 24.11
N GLU A 71 1.42 8.63 22.93
CA GLU A 71 2.77 8.04 22.76
C GLU A 71 2.82 6.59 23.27
N LYS A 72 1.72 5.86 23.09
CA LYS A 72 1.57 4.45 23.51
C LYS A 72 1.15 3.56 22.35
N ILE A 73 1.53 2.30 22.45
CA ILE A 73 0.99 1.21 21.65
C ILE A 73 0.46 0.16 22.61
N HIS A 74 -0.79 -0.27 22.40
CA HIS A 74 -1.46 -1.26 23.22
C HIS A 74 -1.54 -2.58 22.47
N GLN A 75 -1.08 -3.67 23.07
CA GLN A 75 -1.34 -5.01 22.57
C GLN A 75 -2.62 -5.53 23.23
N VAL A 76 -3.58 -5.96 22.41
CA VAL A 76 -4.90 -6.41 22.84
C VAL A 76 -5.21 -7.74 22.17
N SER A 77 -5.76 -8.70 22.92
CA SER A 77 -6.26 -9.95 22.36
C SER A 77 -7.41 -9.70 21.39
N THR A 78 -7.70 -10.64 20.50
CA THR A 78 -8.86 -10.56 19.60
C THR A 78 -10.21 -10.59 20.33
N SER A 79 -10.24 -10.88 21.63
CA SER A 79 -11.43 -10.80 22.49
C SER A 79 -11.45 -9.56 23.41
N GLY A 80 -10.61 -8.56 23.15
CA GLY A 80 -10.63 -7.27 23.88
C GLY A 80 -9.91 -7.22 25.22
N VAL A 81 -9.13 -8.23 25.59
CA VAL A 81 -8.26 -8.20 26.78
C VAL A 81 -6.97 -7.43 26.49
N LEU A 82 -6.65 -6.40 27.28
CA LEU A 82 -5.37 -5.71 27.23
C LEU A 82 -4.25 -6.63 27.74
N ILE A 83 -3.25 -6.88 26.89
CA ILE A 83 -2.12 -7.77 27.18
C ILE A 83 -0.95 -6.96 27.72
N GLN A 84 -0.57 -5.89 27.03
CA GLN A 84 0.49 -4.98 27.45
C GLN A 84 0.34 -3.61 26.81
N THR A 85 1.04 -2.63 27.38
CA THR A 85 1.20 -1.29 26.81
C THR A 85 2.69 -0.96 26.75
N ILE A 86 3.17 -0.52 25.59
CA ILE A 86 4.55 -0.09 25.37
C ILE A 86 4.59 1.39 25.01
N ASN A 87 5.75 2.02 25.20
CA ASN A 87 5.98 3.38 24.71
C ASN A 87 6.17 3.35 23.20
N ALA A 88 5.54 4.30 22.52
CA ALA A 88 5.75 4.54 21.11
C ALA A 88 6.87 5.60 20.95
N PRO A 89 7.76 5.49 19.97
CA PRO A 89 8.76 6.51 19.70
C PRO A 89 8.15 7.74 19.01
N GLY A 90 8.76 8.91 19.24
CA GLY A 90 8.36 10.21 18.66
C GLY A 90 7.13 10.83 19.33
N ASP A 91 6.69 12.00 18.84
CA ASP A 91 5.69 12.83 19.52
C ASP A 91 4.24 12.44 19.15
N THR A 92 3.99 12.07 17.90
CA THR A 92 2.65 11.71 17.42
C THR A 92 2.70 10.50 16.50
N THR A 93 2.28 9.35 17.02
CA THR A 93 2.25 8.10 16.24
C THR A 93 0.98 7.99 15.41
N SER A 94 1.05 7.47 14.20
CA SER A 94 -0.15 7.28 13.37
C SER A 94 -0.23 5.87 12.83
N GLY A 95 0.58 5.56 11.82
CA GLY A 95 0.57 4.27 11.13
C GLY A 95 1.28 3.19 11.94
N LEU A 96 0.79 1.96 11.83
CA LEU A 96 1.31 0.82 12.57
C LEU A 96 1.25 -0.42 11.71
N ALA A 97 2.39 -1.06 11.48
CA ALA A 97 2.47 -2.35 10.79
C ALA A 97 3.27 -3.37 11.60
N CYS A 98 3.08 -4.65 11.28
CA CYS A 98 3.81 -5.76 11.87
C CYS A 98 4.45 -6.60 10.76
N ASP A 99 5.76 -6.83 10.85
CA ASP A 99 6.49 -7.65 9.86
C ASP A 99 6.64 -9.12 10.26
N GLY A 100 5.87 -9.55 11.26
CA GLY A 100 5.96 -10.84 11.94
C GLY A 100 6.87 -10.83 13.16
N ARG A 101 7.93 -10.00 13.18
CA ARG A 101 8.90 -9.94 14.30
C ARG A 101 8.89 -8.59 15.00
N TYR A 102 8.94 -7.51 14.25
CA TYR A 102 9.03 -6.14 14.69
C TYR A 102 7.74 -5.39 14.39
N LEU A 103 7.55 -4.29 15.11
CA LEU A 103 6.54 -3.29 14.77
C LEU A 103 7.20 -2.16 14.01
N TRP A 104 6.48 -1.62 13.05
CA TRP A 104 6.85 -0.46 12.27
C TRP A 104 5.86 0.65 12.56
N ILE A 105 6.35 1.86 12.83
CA ILE A 105 5.54 3.00 13.23
C ILE A 105 5.92 4.21 12.39
N THR A 106 4.92 4.94 11.94
CA THR A 106 5.13 6.30 11.45
C THR A 106 4.84 7.30 12.56
N SER A 107 5.78 8.21 12.81
CA SER A 107 5.66 9.25 13.84
C SER A 107 6.02 10.63 13.31
N ASN A 108 5.28 11.63 13.78
CA ASN A 108 5.48 13.03 13.47
C ASN A 108 6.22 13.69 14.62
N GLU A 109 7.29 14.39 14.28
CA GLU A 109 8.19 15.05 15.22
C GLU A 109 8.50 16.46 14.71
N ALA A 110 9.03 17.31 15.59
CA ALA A 110 9.47 18.65 15.20
C ALA A 110 10.52 18.64 14.06
N SER A 111 11.30 17.57 13.94
CA SER A 111 12.32 17.34 12.91
C SER A 111 11.75 16.84 11.57
N GLY A 112 10.47 16.43 11.55
CA GLY A 112 9.79 15.89 10.38
C GLY A 112 9.12 14.55 10.65
N TYR A 113 8.90 13.81 9.58
CA TYR A 113 8.19 12.55 9.58
C TYR A 113 9.18 11.38 9.60
N THR A 114 9.04 10.47 10.57
CA THR A 114 9.99 9.36 10.79
C THR A 114 9.27 8.01 10.75
N VAL A 115 9.89 7.03 10.11
CA VAL A 115 9.52 5.62 10.25
C VAL A 115 10.46 4.97 11.28
N TYR A 116 9.88 4.36 12.30
CA TYR A 116 10.59 3.62 13.33
C TYR A 116 10.36 2.12 13.17
N LYS A 117 11.43 1.35 13.33
CA LYS A 117 11.36 -0.08 13.61
C LYS A 117 11.60 -0.30 15.09
N ILE A 118 10.67 -0.95 15.77
CA ILE A 118 10.78 -1.26 17.20
C ILE A 118 10.60 -2.76 17.47
N ASP A 119 11.18 -3.22 18.57
CA ASP A 119 10.83 -4.54 19.11
C ASP A 119 9.48 -4.52 19.85
N ARG A 120 9.02 -5.71 20.27
CA ARG A 120 7.72 -5.88 20.97
C ARG A 120 7.71 -5.31 22.39
N SER A 121 8.83 -4.78 22.88
CA SER A 121 8.95 -4.11 24.18
C SER A 121 8.99 -2.58 24.04
N GLY A 122 9.00 -2.05 22.82
CA GLY A 122 9.07 -0.61 22.56
C GLY A 122 10.49 -0.08 22.30
N ASN A 123 11.52 -0.93 22.24
CA ASN A 123 12.87 -0.44 21.98
C ASN A 123 13.06 -0.15 20.49
N VAL A 124 13.59 1.03 20.17
CA VAL A 124 13.93 1.41 18.80
C VAL A 124 15.14 0.61 18.32
N ILE A 125 14.97 -0.06 17.18
CA ILE A 125 16.00 -0.86 16.50
C ILE A 125 16.68 -0.02 15.42
N THR A 126 15.88 0.68 14.62
CA THR A 126 16.36 1.63 13.61
C THR A 126 15.25 2.61 13.26
N SER A 127 15.61 3.71 12.60
CA SER A 127 14.67 4.67 12.05
C SER A 127 15.24 5.35 10.81
N PHE A 128 14.35 5.88 9.99
CA PHE A 128 14.68 6.68 8.82
C PHE A 128 13.58 7.70 8.54
N ALA A 129 13.90 8.73 7.76
CA ALA A 129 12.92 9.71 7.34
C ALA A 129 11.84 9.05 6.48
N SER A 130 10.57 9.27 6.82
CA SER A 130 9.44 8.73 6.05
C SER A 130 9.50 9.27 4.62
N PRO A 131 9.34 8.40 3.60
CA PRO A 131 9.10 8.87 2.25
C PRO A 131 7.88 9.81 2.19
N GLY A 132 7.97 10.89 1.42
CA GLY A 132 6.87 11.84 1.27
C GLY A 132 6.60 12.69 2.53
N GLY A 133 5.33 12.97 2.82
CA GLY A 133 4.89 13.68 4.02
C GLY A 133 3.52 13.20 4.49
N GLY A 134 2.91 13.86 5.47
CA GLY A 134 1.46 13.74 5.74
C GLY A 134 0.94 12.31 5.98
N PHE A 135 1.78 11.41 6.51
CA PHE A 135 1.45 9.99 6.55
C PHE A 135 0.26 9.71 7.48
N LYS A 136 -0.45 8.63 7.18
CA LYS A 136 -1.40 8.00 8.09
C LYS A 136 -1.08 6.52 8.23
N GLY A 137 -1.91 5.65 7.68
CA GLY A 137 -1.84 4.21 7.87
C GLY A 137 -0.60 3.62 7.26
N LEU A 138 -0.15 2.52 7.85
CA LEU A 138 1.03 1.77 7.46
C LEU A 138 0.70 0.29 7.44
N THR A 139 1.06 -0.42 6.38
CA THR A 139 0.91 -1.88 6.33
C THR A 139 2.16 -2.55 5.77
N PHE A 140 2.26 -3.86 5.93
CA PHE A 140 3.38 -4.67 5.45
C PHE A 140 2.85 -5.83 4.60
N ASP A 141 3.27 -5.91 3.34
CA ASP A 141 2.75 -6.90 2.38
C ASP A 141 3.51 -8.24 2.37
N GLY A 142 4.47 -8.41 3.29
CA GLY A 142 5.39 -9.55 3.30
C GLY A 142 6.79 -9.23 2.78
N ARG A 143 6.95 -8.17 1.99
CA ARG A 143 8.25 -7.71 1.46
C ARG A 143 8.48 -6.21 1.67
N TYR A 144 7.47 -5.39 1.45
CA TYR A 144 7.51 -3.94 1.46
C TYR A 144 6.54 -3.35 2.48
N LEU A 145 6.92 -2.19 2.99
CA LEU A 145 6.04 -1.31 3.73
C LEU A 145 5.27 -0.43 2.75
N TRP A 146 4.02 -0.18 3.10
CA TRP A 146 3.14 0.71 2.38
C TRP A 146 2.57 1.73 3.34
N HIS A 147 2.64 3.01 3.01
CA HIS A 147 1.89 4.02 3.77
C HIS A 147 1.12 4.94 2.83
N VAL A 148 0.08 5.57 3.38
CA VAL A 148 -0.65 6.61 2.70
C VAL A 148 -0.18 7.99 3.16
N ASP A 149 0.08 8.90 2.22
CA ASP A 149 0.18 10.35 2.45
C ASP A 149 -1.21 10.94 2.23
N ALA A 150 -1.88 11.27 3.34
CA ALA A 150 -3.25 11.79 3.29
C ALA A 150 -3.31 13.23 2.77
N THR A 151 -2.18 13.95 2.70
CA THR A 151 -2.13 15.33 2.20
C THR A 151 -1.96 15.39 0.69
N LYS A 152 -1.21 14.42 0.14
CA LYS A 152 -0.96 14.33 -1.30
C LYS A 152 -1.82 13.31 -2.02
N HIS A 153 -2.57 12.51 -1.27
CA HIS A 153 -3.40 11.43 -1.81
C HIS A 153 -2.58 10.35 -2.54
N MET A 154 -1.41 10.04 -1.98
CA MET A 154 -0.45 9.11 -2.56
C MET A 154 -0.23 7.91 -1.65
N LEU A 155 -0.06 6.72 -2.24
CA LEU A 155 0.50 5.54 -1.61
C LEU A 155 1.98 5.47 -1.91
N TYR A 156 2.78 5.25 -0.86
CA TYR A 156 4.21 5.03 -0.97
C TYR A 156 4.51 3.58 -0.65
N LYS A 157 5.23 2.90 -1.55
CA LYS A 157 5.79 1.57 -1.36
C LYS A 157 7.29 1.69 -1.16
N PHE A 158 7.82 1.12 -0.08
CA PHE A 158 9.22 1.24 0.27
C PHE A 158 9.72 0.01 1.03
N ASP A 159 11.03 -0.22 0.99
CA ASP A 159 11.64 -1.34 1.73
C ASP A 159 11.88 -0.98 3.21
N ARG A 160 12.46 -1.93 3.93
CA ARG A 160 12.73 -1.83 5.37
C ARG A 160 13.91 -0.89 5.69
N GLU A 161 14.59 -0.40 4.66
CA GLU A 161 15.70 0.53 4.72
C GLU A 161 15.26 1.95 4.30
N GLY A 162 14.01 2.11 3.87
CA GLY A 162 13.42 3.39 3.48
C GLY A 162 13.58 3.75 2.01
N THR A 163 14.13 2.85 1.19
CA THR A 163 14.21 3.07 -0.25
C THR A 163 12.81 2.98 -0.85
N VAL A 164 12.42 3.97 -1.65
CA VAL A 164 11.11 3.98 -2.32
C VAL A 164 11.16 3.12 -3.58
N HIS A 165 10.23 2.16 -3.67
CA HIS A 165 10.07 1.26 -4.81
C HIS A 165 8.82 1.59 -5.66
N GLY A 166 7.92 2.43 -5.15
CA GLY A 166 6.76 2.87 -5.90
C GLY A 166 6.01 4.01 -5.22
N ILE A 167 5.40 4.87 -6.03
CA ILE A 167 4.48 5.92 -5.59
C ILE A 167 3.26 5.84 -6.50
N TYR A 168 2.08 5.73 -5.89
CA TYR A 168 0.83 5.52 -6.61
C TYR A 168 -0.19 6.55 -6.17
N GLU A 169 -0.92 7.13 -7.12
CA GLU A 169 -2.10 7.92 -6.79
C GLU A 169 -3.17 7.00 -6.20
N LEU A 170 -3.79 7.43 -5.10
CA LEU A 170 -4.97 6.73 -4.60
C LEU A 170 -6.11 6.89 -5.62
N PRO A 171 -6.80 5.80 -5.99
CA PRO A 171 -7.94 5.86 -6.88
C PRO A 171 -9.16 6.38 -6.11
N LEU A 172 -9.16 7.69 -5.86
CA LEU A 172 -10.16 8.39 -5.07
C LEU A 172 -11.36 8.76 -5.92
N GLU A 173 -12.55 8.47 -5.40
CA GLU A 173 -13.82 8.92 -5.97
C GLU A 173 -14.48 9.93 -5.01
N GLY A 174 -14.82 11.13 -5.51
CA GLY A 174 -15.53 12.16 -4.75
C GLY A 174 -14.63 13.19 -4.04
N GLU A 175 -15.27 14.18 -3.41
CA GLU A 175 -14.59 15.37 -2.83
C GLU A 175 -14.17 15.19 -1.35
N GLN A 176 -14.58 14.12 -0.67
CA GLN A 176 -14.35 13.91 0.77
C GLN A 176 -13.27 12.86 1.04
N ILE A 177 -12.01 13.29 0.90
CA ILE A 177 -10.85 12.42 0.95
C ILE A 177 -10.08 12.61 2.25
N GLY A 178 -9.91 11.53 3.00
CA GLY A 178 -9.15 11.49 4.24
C GLY A 178 -8.70 10.07 4.56
N PRO A 179 -7.84 9.46 3.73
CA PRO A 179 -7.39 8.10 3.98
C PRO A 179 -6.65 8.03 5.32
N ARG A 180 -7.01 7.07 6.17
CA ARG A 180 -6.44 6.87 7.50
C ARG A 180 -5.70 5.54 7.55
N GLY A 181 -6.34 4.48 8.04
CA GLY A 181 -5.72 3.18 8.23
C GLY A 181 -5.47 2.46 6.92
N LEU A 182 -4.50 1.55 6.95
CA LEU A 182 -4.11 0.75 5.79
C LEU A 182 -3.89 -0.69 6.23
N ALA A 183 -4.49 -1.64 5.51
CA ALA A 183 -4.27 -3.07 5.71
C ALA A 183 -4.02 -3.76 4.36
N THR A 184 -3.46 -4.97 4.38
CA THR A 184 -3.28 -5.79 3.19
C THR A 184 -3.69 -7.23 3.48
N ASP A 185 -4.37 -7.85 2.52
CA ASP A 185 -4.63 -9.30 2.51
C ASP A 185 -3.62 -10.07 1.65
N GLY A 186 -2.57 -9.39 1.17
CA GLY A 186 -1.56 -9.91 0.25
C GLY A 186 -1.96 -9.77 -1.23
N THR A 187 -3.26 -9.69 -1.53
CA THR A 187 -3.79 -9.53 -2.90
C THR A 187 -4.39 -8.15 -3.13
N SER A 188 -4.67 -7.40 -2.07
CA SER A 188 -5.34 -6.11 -2.09
C SER A 188 -4.87 -5.25 -0.92
N LEU A 189 -4.72 -3.95 -1.17
CA LEU A 189 -4.65 -2.93 -0.13
C LEU A 189 -6.06 -2.48 0.23
N TRP A 190 -6.29 -2.32 1.52
CA TRP A 190 -7.53 -1.82 2.08
C TRP A 190 -7.23 -0.52 2.82
N TYR A 191 -7.98 0.54 2.56
CA TYR A 191 -7.83 1.78 3.32
C TYR A 191 -9.17 2.30 3.83
N SER A 192 -9.16 2.86 5.03
CA SER A 192 -10.31 3.54 5.60
C SER A 192 -10.30 5.01 5.17
N ASN A 193 -11.46 5.57 4.89
CA ASN A 193 -11.60 6.99 4.62
C ASN A 193 -12.41 7.66 5.73
N TYR A 194 -11.77 8.63 6.38
CA TYR A 194 -12.28 9.32 7.56
C TYR A 194 -13.56 10.11 7.28
N TYR A 195 -13.68 10.76 6.11
CA TYR A 195 -14.76 11.72 5.88
C TYR A 195 -16.04 11.07 5.35
N ASP A 196 -15.95 10.03 4.52
CA ASP A 196 -17.12 9.35 3.95
C ASP A 196 -17.52 8.07 4.70
N ASN A 197 -16.76 7.68 5.72
CA ASN A 197 -16.97 6.49 6.55
C ASN A 197 -16.95 5.17 5.78
N LYS A 198 -16.12 5.07 4.73
CA LYS A 198 -15.96 3.85 3.93
C LYS A 198 -14.62 3.17 4.11
N ILE A 199 -14.59 1.87 3.79
CA ILE A 199 -13.37 1.13 3.48
C ILE A 199 -13.35 0.89 1.98
N TYR A 200 -12.21 1.18 1.38
CA TYR A 200 -11.94 0.99 -0.04
C TYR A 200 -10.92 -0.13 -0.22
N ARG A 201 -11.07 -0.86 -1.33
CA ARG A 201 -10.20 -1.95 -1.74
C ARG A 201 -9.49 -1.58 -3.05
N ILE A 202 -8.18 -1.68 -3.04
CA ILE A 202 -7.32 -1.53 -4.21
C ILE A 202 -6.66 -2.89 -4.46
N ALA A 203 -6.92 -3.50 -5.61
CA ALA A 203 -6.23 -4.72 -5.99
C ALA A 203 -4.73 -4.45 -6.13
N LEU A 204 -3.90 -5.25 -5.46
CA LEU A 204 -2.47 -5.24 -5.66
C LEU A 204 -2.14 -6.01 -6.94
N PRO A 205 -1.14 -5.56 -7.72
CA PRO A 205 -0.76 -6.29 -8.93
C PRO A 205 -0.26 -7.70 -8.63
N GLN A 206 -0.83 -8.73 -9.25
CA GLN A 206 -0.46 -10.11 -8.99
C GLN A 206 0.64 -10.62 -9.94
N ALA A 207 1.32 -11.70 -9.56
CA ALA A 207 2.22 -12.42 -10.48
C ALA A 207 1.48 -12.88 -11.73
N VAL A 208 2.20 -13.03 -12.83
CA VAL A 208 1.64 -13.52 -14.09
C VAL A 208 1.94 -15.00 -14.20
N THR A 209 0.95 -15.82 -14.55
CA THR A 209 1.20 -17.24 -14.76
C THR A 209 2.19 -17.42 -15.91
N VAL A 210 3.16 -18.32 -15.76
CA VAL A 210 4.10 -18.67 -16.85
C VAL A 210 3.31 -19.07 -18.10
N GLY A 211 3.65 -18.44 -19.24
CA GLY A 211 2.96 -18.62 -20.52
C GLY A 211 1.74 -17.72 -20.74
N GLU A 212 1.26 -17.00 -19.73
CA GLU A 212 0.25 -15.96 -19.87
C GLU A 212 0.88 -14.60 -20.14
N GLN A 213 0.05 -13.66 -20.58
CA GLN A 213 0.45 -12.27 -20.82
C GLN A 213 -0.35 -11.34 -19.91
N GLU A 214 0.32 -10.35 -19.35
CA GLU A 214 -0.31 -9.27 -18.61
C GLU A 214 -0.04 -7.95 -19.34
N ARG A 215 -1.12 -7.21 -19.61
CA ARG A 215 -1.03 -5.90 -20.25
C ARG A 215 -1.41 -4.81 -19.25
N ARG A 216 -0.59 -3.75 -19.22
CA ARG A 216 -0.84 -2.54 -18.42
C ARG A 216 -0.77 -1.30 -19.31
N THR A 217 -1.86 -0.54 -19.34
CA THR A 217 -1.87 0.78 -19.97
C THR A 217 -1.31 1.82 -19.01
N ILE A 218 -0.25 2.48 -19.41
CA ILE A 218 0.36 3.59 -18.71
C ILE A 218 -0.12 4.90 -19.34
N ASN A 219 -0.59 5.82 -18.52
CA ASN A 219 -1.01 7.15 -18.96
C ASN A 219 0.05 8.16 -18.53
N PHE A 220 0.58 8.91 -19.49
CA PHE A 220 1.48 10.03 -19.24
C PHE A 220 0.70 11.33 -19.42
N LYS A 221 0.70 12.18 -18.40
CA LYS A 221 -0.04 13.44 -18.40
C LYS A 221 0.85 14.59 -17.95
N ILE A 222 0.72 15.73 -18.62
CA ILE A 222 1.35 16.98 -18.19
C ILE A 222 0.35 17.76 -17.32
N THR A 223 0.82 18.22 -16.16
CA THR A 223 -0.02 18.92 -15.18
C THR A 223 0.22 20.42 -15.15
N ASP A 224 1.36 20.89 -15.65
CA ASP A 224 1.68 22.31 -15.74
C ASP A 224 1.34 22.89 -17.11
N SER A 225 1.53 24.20 -17.29
CA SER A 225 1.25 24.89 -18.56
C SER A 225 2.40 24.77 -19.57
N GLN A 226 3.43 23.97 -19.29
CA GLN A 226 4.56 23.83 -20.19
C GLN A 226 4.23 22.86 -21.33
N SER A 227 4.99 22.98 -22.41
CA SER A 227 4.92 22.06 -23.54
C SER A 227 6.14 21.15 -23.50
N VAL A 228 5.92 19.85 -23.64
CA VAL A 228 7.01 18.86 -23.63
C VAL A 228 6.89 17.99 -24.86
N THR A 229 7.98 17.89 -25.60
CA THR A 229 8.09 16.96 -26.73
C THR A 229 8.70 15.66 -26.24
N LEU A 230 7.96 14.56 -26.42
CA LEU A 230 8.38 13.21 -26.13
C LEU A 230 9.17 12.68 -27.31
N SER A 231 10.35 12.11 -27.04
CA SER A 231 11.10 11.35 -28.03
C SER A 231 10.51 9.94 -28.17
N SER A 232 11.29 8.98 -28.66
CA SER A 232 10.88 7.58 -28.73
C SER A 232 10.98 6.92 -27.35
N LEU A 233 9.85 6.43 -26.87
CA LEU A 233 9.76 5.57 -25.71
C LEU A 233 10.51 4.25 -26.00
N SER A 234 11.23 3.73 -25.01
CA SER A 234 11.97 2.48 -25.18
C SER A 234 12.10 1.70 -23.89
N ILE A 235 12.29 0.39 -24.02
CA ILE A 235 12.61 -0.52 -22.92
C ILE A 235 14.09 -0.89 -23.03
N ALA A 236 14.82 -0.69 -21.95
CA ALA A 236 16.23 -1.02 -21.81
C ALA A 236 16.44 -2.05 -20.70
N ASN A 237 17.62 -2.67 -20.66
CA ASN A 237 18.04 -3.63 -19.63
C ASN A 237 17.12 -4.84 -19.43
N ASP A 238 16.22 -5.13 -20.39
CA ASP A 238 15.39 -6.33 -20.41
C ASP A 238 16.16 -7.53 -20.98
N THR A 239 16.97 -8.16 -20.13
CA THR A 239 17.84 -9.28 -20.53
C THR A 239 17.09 -10.50 -21.06
N ASN A 240 15.81 -10.67 -20.71
CA ASN A 240 14.99 -11.82 -21.10
C ASN A 240 13.98 -11.48 -22.19
N HIS A 241 13.95 -10.23 -22.67
CA HIS A 241 12.94 -9.75 -23.62
C HIS A 241 11.50 -10.04 -23.16
N ALA A 242 11.26 -9.95 -21.85
CA ALA A 242 9.99 -10.28 -21.22
C ALA A 242 8.97 -9.14 -21.34
N PHE A 243 9.42 -7.92 -21.65
CA PHE A 243 8.58 -6.73 -21.75
C PHE A 243 8.53 -6.21 -23.19
N GLN A 244 7.34 -5.81 -23.63
CA GLN A 244 7.09 -5.25 -24.95
C GLN A 244 6.28 -3.96 -24.85
N LEU A 245 6.60 -3.01 -25.72
CA LEU A 245 5.86 -1.77 -25.86
C LEU A 245 4.79 -1.94 -26.94
N GLU A 246 3.53 -1.68 -26.61
CA GLU A 246 2.40 -1.73 -27.54
C GLU A 246 1.59 -0.42 -27.47
N ASN A 247 0.77 -0.16 -28.50
CA ASN A 247 -0.22 0.93 -28.53
C ASN A 247 0.32 2.31 -28.10
N ASP A 248 1.56 2.62 -28.46
CA ASP A 248 2.23 3.86 -28.09
C ASP A 248 1.64 5.07 -28.83
N THR A 249 0.94 5.92 -28.08
CA THR A 249 0.43 7.21 -28.53
C THR A 249 1.27 8.38 -28.03
N CYS A 250 2.35 8.12 -27.29
CA CYS A 250 3.23 9.11 -26.67
C CYS A 250 4.43 9.47 -27.56
N SER A 251 5.08 8.49 -28.18
CA SER A 251 6.32 8.73 -28.93
C SER A 251 6.14 9.77 -30.04
N GLY A 252 7.01 10.79 -30.05
CA GLY A 252 7.01 11.86 -31.04
C GLY A 252 5.91 12.91 -30.87
N GLN A 253 5.08 12.82 -29.83
CA GLN A 253 4.08 13.84 -29.53
C GLN A 253 4.70 15.05 -28.81
N THR A 254 4.16 16.22 -29.10
CA THR A 254 4.31 17.39 -28.24
C THR A 254 3.01 17.55 -27.46
N LEU A 255 3.08 17.39 -26.14
CA LEU A 255 1.95 17.55 -25.24
C LEU A 255 1.94 18.98 -24.69
N HIS A 256 0.76 19.58 -24.58
CA HIS A 256 0.56 20.92 -24.05
C HIS A 256 -0.47 20.89 -22.91
N GLY A 257 -0.16 21.47 -21.75
CA GLY A 257 -1.18 21.58 -20.69
C GLY A 257 -1.82 20.22 -20.37
N PRO A 258 -3.12 20.11 -20.03
CA PRO A 258 -3.70 18.87 -19.50
C PRO A 258 -3.79 17.71 -20.49
N ASP A 259 -3.16 17.83 -21.67
CA ASP A 259 -2.98 16.75 -22.63
C ASP A 259 -2.33 15.52 -21.97
N ALA A 260 -2.78 14.37 -22.43
CA ALA A 260 -2.27 13.08 -22.00
C ALA A 260 -2.05 12.19 -23.22
N CYS A 261 -1.11 11.26 -23.09
CA CYS A 261 -0.91 10.17 -24.01
C CYS A 261 -0.84 8.87 -23.21
N SER A 262 -0.93 7.75 -23.90
CA SER A 262 -0.81 6.43 -23.28
C SER A 262 0.00 5.46 -24.14
N PHE A 263 0.48 4.43 -23.49
CA PHE A 263 1.12 3.28 -24.11
C PHE A 263 0.85 2.05 -23.26
N ASP A 264 0.93 0.88 -23.87
CA ASP A 264 0.79 -0.40 -23.17
C ASP A 264 2.15 -1.04 -22.95
N ILE A 265 2.36 -1.56 -21.75
CA ILE A 265 3.42 -2.51 -21.43
C ILE A 265 2.80 -3.90 -21.39
N LEU A 266 3.29 -4.78 -22.25
CA LEU A 266 2.96 -6.20 -22.26
C LEU A 266 4.09 -6.97 -21.59
N PHE A 267 3.79 -7.71 -20.54
CA PHE A 267 4.70 -8.66 -19.93
C PHE A 267 4.31 -10.09 -20.31
N SER A 268 5.30 -10.91 -20.64
CA SER A 268 5.13 -12.35 -20.78
C SER A 268 6.44 -13.07 -20.49
N SER A 269 6.35 -14.23 -19.84
CA SER A 269 7.52 -15.06 -19.58
C SER A 269 7.23 -16.54 -19.82
N ALA A 270 8.22 -17.24 -20.38
CA ALA A 270 8.21 -18.69 -20.55
C ALA A 270 8.82 -19.46 -19.36
N SER A 271 9.33 -18.75 -18.35
CA SER A 271 9.95 -19.34 -17.16
C SER A 271 9.56 -18.60 -15.89
N PRO A 272 9.45 -19.29 -14.75
CA PRO A 272 9.20 -18.61 -13.49
C PRO A 272 10.38 -17.73 -13.10
N GLY A 273 10.12 -16.67 -12.34
CA GLY A 273 11.14 -15.75 -11.82
C GLY A 273 10.69 -14.31 -11.81
N THR A 274 11.52 -13.44 -11.24
CA THR A 274 11.33 -11.99 -11.28
C THR A 274 12.16 -11.40 -12.42
N PHE A 275 11.51 -10.56 -13.22
CA PHE A 275 12.03 -9.92 -14.42
C PHE A 275 12.01 -8.42 -14.22
N THR A 276 13.07 -7.74 -14.62
CA THR A 276 13.18 -6.29 -14.50
C THR A 276 13.63 -5.67 -15.81
N ALA A 277 13.18 -4.45 -16.07
CA ALA A 277 13.60 -3.65 -17.20
C ALA A 277 13.50 -2.15 -16.85
N ASP A 278 14.17 -1.31 -17.63
CA ASP A 278 14.08 0.15 -17.49
C ASP A 278 13.22 0.71 -18.63
N LEU A 279 12.13 1.37 -18.28
CA LEU A 279 11.33 2.18 -19.20
C LEU A 279 11.96 3.57 -19.30
N LEU A 280 12.38 3.93 -20.51
CA LEU A 280 13.01 5.21 -20.81
C LEU A 280 12.05 6.08 -21.61
N LEU A 281 11.73 7.26 -21.07
CA LEU A 281 10.95 8.31 -21.73
C LEU A 281 11.84 9.57 -21.88
N PRO A 282 12.54 9.73 -23.03
CA PRO A 282 13.34 10.91 -23.28
C PRO A 282 12.46 12.12 -23.64
N LEU A 283 12.81 13.28 -23.09
CA LEU A 283 12.09 14.54 -23.22
C LEU A 283 13.01 15.62 -23.80
N PHE A 284 12.49 16.40 -24.75
CA PHE A 284 13.14 17.61 -25.25
C PHE A 284 12.61 18.84 -24.49
N LEU A 285 13.34 19.22 -23.44
CA LEU A 285 13.21 20.49 -22.73
C LEU A 285 14.40 21.38 -23.17
N PRO A 286 14.71 22.56 -22.58
CA PRO A 286 16.00 23.22 -22.81
C PRO A 286 17.18 22.34 -22.31
N GLY A 287 17.48 21.28 -23.07
CA GLY A 287 18.29 20.11 -22.68
C GLY A 287 17.57 18.79 -22.99
N LEU A 288 18.33 17.72 -23.27
CA LEU A 288 17.78 16.37 -23.33
C LEU A 288 17.69 15.82 -21.90
N HIS A 289 16.48 15.48 -21.47
CA HIS A 289 16.24 14.81 -20.20
C HIS A 289 15.66 13.42 -20.47
N THR A 290 15.78 12.50 -19.51
CA THR A 290 15.15 11.18 -19.64
C THR A 290 14.51 10.81 -18.32
N ILE A 291 13.20 10.60 -18.34
CA ILE A 291 12.50 9.96 -17.24
C ILE A 291 12.78 8.47 -17.35
N THR A 292 13.23 7.87 -16.26
CA THR A 292 13.44 6.43 -16.15
C THR A 292 12.48 5.89 -15.11
N ALA A 293 11.78 4.81 -15.45
CA ALA A 293 10.96 4.04 -14.51
C ALA A 293 11.42 2.58 -14.57
N GLN A 294 11.48 1.94 -13.40
CA GLN A 294 11.80 0.52 -13.32
C GLN A 294 10.50 -0.30 -13.48
N LEU A 295 10.53 -1.29 -14.37
CA LEU A 295 9.52 -2.32 -14.52
C LEU A 295 9.97 -3.54 -13.72
N GLU A 296 9.10 -4.14 -12.89
CA GLU A 296 9.36 -5.39 -12.18
C GLU A 296 8.16 -6.33 -12.32
N CYS A 297 8.34 -7.48 -12.97
CA CYS A 297 7.28 -8.47 -13.09
C CYS A 297 7.71 -9.85 -12.61
N THR A 298 6.85 -10.50 -11.84
CA THR A 298 7.08 -11.89 -11.39
C THR A 298 6.21 -12.84 -12.17
N ALA A 299 6.82 -13.89 -12.72
CA ALA A 299 6.13 -15.02 -13.31
C ALA A 299 6.22 -16.25 -12.42
N GLU A 300 5.11 -16.97 -12.26
CA GLU A 300 5.04 -18.18 -11.42
C GLU A 300 4.44 -19.37 -12.19
N GLU A 301 4.89 -20.59 -11.87
CA GLU A 301 4.30 -21.80 -12.46
C GLU A 301 2.86 -21.99 -11.96
N SER A 302 1.99 -22.48 -12.83
CA SER A 302 0.66 -22.95 -12.42
C SER A 302 0.80 -24.26 -11.64
N VAL A 303 0.90 -24.17 -10.31
CA VAL A 303 0.92 -25.36 -9.46
C VAL A 303 -0.52 -25.86 -9.26
N LEU A 304 -0.93 -26.86 -10.04
CA LEU A 304 -2.11 -27.68 -9.75
C LEU A 304 -1.79 -28.65 -8.60
N LEU A 305 -1.98 -28.21 -7.35
CA LEU A 305 -2.01 -29.13 -6.22
C LEU A 305 -3.36 -29.87 -6.21
N GLY A 306 -3.37 -31.15 -6.61
CA GLY A 306 -4.51 -32.03 -6.35
C GLY A 306 -4.70 -32.24 -4.85
N HIS A 307 -5.92 -32.05 -4.33
CA HIS A 307 -6.22 -32.12 -2.90
C HIS A 307 -7.09 -33.36 -2.56
N PRO A 308 -6.84 -34.06 -1.44
CA PRO A 308 -7.88 -34.78 -0.74
C PRO A 308 -8.60 -33.80 0.22
N GLY A 309 -9.78 -33.30 -0.16
CA GLY A 309 -10.80 -32.79 0.77
C GLY A 309 -10.91 -31.26 1.01
N GLY A 310 -11.79 -30.60 0.23
CA GLY A 310 -12.91 -29.82 0.80
C GLY A 310 -12.71 -28.46 1.49
N LEU A 311 -11.65 -27.69 1.25
CA LEU A 311 -11.54 -26.29 1.72
C LEU A 311 -11.26 -25.32 0.55
N PRO A 312 -11.68 -24.03 0.63
CA PRO A 312 -11.45 -23.07 -0.44
C PRO A 312 -9.98 -22.63 -0.49
N TRP A 313 -9.47 -22.52 -1.72
CA TRP A 313 -8.09 -22.22 -2.11
C TRP A 313 -7.62 -20.85 -1.60
N VAL A 314 -6.33 -20.75 -1.23
CA VAL A 314 -5.61 -19.47 -1.13
C VAL A 314 -4.38 -19.58 -2.02
N GLN A 315 -4.39 -18.86 -3.13
CA GLN A 315 -3.25 -18.69 -4.02
C GLN A 315 -2.48 -17.46 -3.50
N LEU A 316 -1.30 -17.67 -2.92
CA LEU A 316 -0.46 -16.58 -2.42
C LEU A 316 0.41 -16.10 -3.60
N LEU A 317 0.04 -14.98 -4.23
CA LEU A 317 0.75 -14.37 -5.37
C LEU A 317 1.40 -13.04 -4.95
N LEU A 318 2.65 -12.81 -5.34
CA LEU A 318 3.41 -11.55 -5.20
C LEU A 318 4.11 -11.22 -6.53
N LEU A 319 4.48 -9.98 -6.87
CA LEU A 319 3.71 -8.92 -7.55
C LEU A 319 4.27 -8.70 -8.99
N CYS A 320 3.52 -8.05 -9.88
CA CYS A 320 4.00 -7.37 -11.10
C CYS A 320 3.79 -5.84 -10.98
N GLN A 321 4.82 -5.03 -10.76
CA GLN A 321 4.72 -3.58 -10.56
C GLN A 321 5.43 -2.76 -11.63
#